data_AF-A0A820FAQ3-F1
#
_entry.id   AF-A0A820FAQ3-F1
#
_cell.length_a   1.000
_cell.length_b   1.000
_cell.length_c   1.000
_cell.angle_alpha   90.00
_cell.angle_beta   90.00
_cell.angle_gamma   90.00
#
_symmetry.space_group_name_H-M   'P 1'
#
loop_
_entity.id
_entity.type
_entity.pdbx_description
1 polymer ?
#
loop_
_entity_poly.entity_id
_entity_poly.type
_entity_poly.pdbx_seq_one_letter_code
_entity_poly.pdbx_strand_id
1 'polypeptide(L)'
;RFLHSSSNVNLRQLSSFKVASRTILLTFILINIVYSHVLVFYKINLTSSCTSESSFYGTFLGIWHLLAYGIGPPLLMFLFSILTLQHVHRRRIMPVTIQSNRINRDANKDRHLLRMVFIQCLFVGLTTTAYACIQLYTSLTVNQIKDRLQLTKDNLFIIIFGSISATGPSTTFFVFVLTSKFFRQQLFRRHHERM
;
A
#
# COMPACT_ATOMS: atom_id res chain seq x y z
N ARG A 1 12.84 -6.30 4.77
CA ARG A 1 14.30 -6.19 5.07
C ARG A 1 14.68 -6.69 6.47
N PHE A 2 13.80 -6.59 7.46
CA PHE A 2 13.99 -7.21 8.78
C PHE A 2 14.52 -8.66 8.72
N LEU A 3 13.93 -9.49 7.86
CA LEU A 3 14.35 -10.88 7.63
C LEU A 3 15.80 -10.99 7.13
N HIS A 4 16.19 -10.16 6.16
CA HIS A 4 17.55 -10.14 5.61
C HIS A 4 18.61 -9.68 6.62
N SER A 5 18.24 -8.80 7.56
CA SER A 5 19.13 -8.28 8.61
C SER A 5 19.09 -9.07 9.91
N SER A 6 18.29 -10.14 10.02
CA SER A 6 18.25 -10.98 11.22
C SER A 6 19.57 -11.73 11.40
N SER A 7 20.05 -11.83 12.65
CA SER A 7 21.21 -12.68 13.00
C SER A 7 20.90 -14.17 12.89
N ASN A 8 19.61 -14.54 12.88
CA ASN A 8 19.18 -15.91 12.84
C ASN A 8 19.10 -16.41 11.38
N VAL A 9 19.85 -17.46 11.06
CA VAL A 9 20.01 -18.00 9.70
C VAL A 9 18.66 -18.42 9.11
N ASN A 10 17.76 -18.97 9.92
CA ASN A 10 16.43 -19.41 9.48
C ASN A 10 15.54 -18.22 9.06
N LEU A 11 15.61 -17.10 9.79
CA LEU A 11 14.90 -15.85 9.43
C LEU A 11 15.49 -15.20 8.19
N ARG A 12 16.80 -15.34 7.95
CA ARG A 12 17.48 -14.79 6.77
C ARG A 12 17.16 -15.56 5.49
N GLN A 13 16.94 -16.88 5.56
CA GLN A 13 16.53 -17.71 4.42
C GLN A 13 15.14 -17.33 3.87
N LEU A 14 14.25 -16.79 4.70
CA LEU A 14 12.96 -16.26 4.28
C LEU A 14 13.06 -15.02 3.37
N SER A 15 14.23 -14.37 3.31
CA SER A 15 14.50 -13.27 2.37
C SER A 15 14.98 -13.74 0.98
N SER A 16 14.99 -15.05 0.70
CA SER A 16 15.42 -15.55 -0.61
C SER A 16 14.44 -15.16 -1.72
N PHE A 17 14.96 -14.99 -2.94
CA PHE A 17 14.14 -14.67 -4.12
C PHE A 17 13.03 -15.70 -4.38
N LYS A 18 13.32 -17.00 -4.15
CA LYS A 18 12.35 -18.08 -4.28
C LYS A 18 11.20 -17.95 -3.29
N VAL A 19 11.49 -17.60 -2.04
CA VAL A 19 10.45 -17.36 -1.02
C VAL A 19 9.64 -16.13 -1.40
N ALA A 20 10.28 -15.01 -1.73
CA ALA A 20 9.58 -13.79 -2.14
C ALA A 20 8.62 -14.03 -3.33
N SER A 21 9.06 -14.76 -4.34
CA SER A 21 8.21 -15.11 -5.50
C SER A 21 7.01 -15.98 -5.10
N ARG A 22 7.22 -16.99 -4.23
CA ARG A 22 6.11 -17.80 -3.69
C ARG A 22 5.16 -16.97 -2.83
N THR A 23 5.67 -16.05 -2.02
CA THR A 23 4.82 -15.17 -1.19
C THR A 23 3.98 -14.24 -2.07
N ILE A 24 4.55 -13.68 -3.14
CA ILE A 24 3.80 -12.86 -4.11
C ILE A 24 2.69 -13.68 -4.77
N LEU A 25 2.99 -14.89 -5.24
CA LEU A 25 1.99 -15.77 -5.87
C LEU A 25 0.86 -16.15 -4.89
N LEU A 26 1.20 -16.55 -3.67
CA LEU A 26 0.21 -16.88 -2.63
C LEU A 26 -0.65 -15.65 -2.28
N THR A 27 -0.03 -14.48 -2.15
CA THR A 27 -0.75 -13.23 -1.87
C THR A 27 -1.70 -12.88 -3.00
N PHE A 28 -1.27 -13.04 -4.26
CA PHE A 28 -2.11 -12.82 -5.43
C PHE A 28 -3.33 -13.74 -5.44
N ILE A 29 -3.14 -15.04 -5.19
CA ILE A 29 -4.24 -16.01 -5.14
C ILE A 29 -5.20 -15.66 -3.99
N LEU A 30 -4.68 -15.39 -2.79
CA LEU A 30 -5.48 -15.02 -1.63
C LEU A 30 -6.29 -13.75 -1.87
N ILE A 31 -5.70 -12.71 -2.46
CA ILE A 31 -6.41 -11.47 -2.78
C ILE A 31 -7.58 -11.75 -3.74
N ASN A 32 -7.38 -12.56 -4.79
CA ASN A 32 -8.45 -12.89 -5.73
C ASN A 32 -9.59 -13.67 -5.04
N ILE A 33 -9.26 -14.65 -4.19
CA ILE A 33 -10.26 -15.40 -3.43
C ILE A 33 -11.03 -14.46 -2.50
N VAL A 34 -10.32 -13.62 -1.76
CA VAL A 34 -10.92 -12.66 -0.84
C VAL A 34 -11.81 -11.68 -1.59
N TYR A 35 -11.44 -11.20 -2.78
CA TYR A 35 -12.23 -10.27 -3.59
C TYR A 35 -13.34 -10.93 -4.43
N SER A 36 -13.42 -12.26 -4.48
CA SER A 36 -14.43 -12.96 -5.28
C SER A 36 -15.87 -12.60 -4.91
N HIS A 37 -16.13 -12.25 -3.64
CA HIS A 37 -17.44 -11.78 -3.16
C HIS A 37 -17.98 -10.58 -3.95
N VAL A 38 -17.11 -9.68 -4.43
CA VAL A 38 -17.49 -8.51 -5.23
C VAL A 38 -18.20 -8.92 -6.52
N LEU A 39 -17.78 -10.00 -7.17
CA LEU A 39 -18.39 -10.49 -8.40
C LEU A 39 -19.81 -11.02 -8.19
N VAL A 40 -20.13 -11.49 -6.98
CA VAL A 40 -21.43 -12.09 -6.66
C VAL A 40 -22.44 -11.02 -6.21
N PHE A 41 -21.99 -10.03 -5.44
CA PHE A 41 -22.88 -9.05 -4.79
C PHE A 41 -23.06 -7.72 -5.53
N TYR A 42 -22.31 -7.47 -6.61
CA TYR A 42 -22.51 -6.33 -7.49
C TYR A 42 -23.45 -6.68 -8.64
N LYS A 43 -24.46 -5.84 -8.88
CA LYS A 43 -25.40 -5.97 -10.00
C LYS A 43 -25.43 -4.69 -10.82
N ILE A 44 -25.69 -4.85 -12.11
CA ILE A 44 -25.91 -3.72 -13.03
C ILE A 44 -27.38 -3.34 -12.92
N ASN A 45 -27.65 -2.11 -12.45
CA ASN A 45 -29.01 -1.59 -12.40
C ASN A 45 -29.47 -1.10 -13.78
N LEU A 46 -30.79 -0.92 -13.96
CA LEU A 46 -31.38 -0.45 -15.23
C LEU A 46 -30.82 0.90 -15.73
N THR A 47 -30.26 1.71 -14.83
CA THR A 47 -29.59 2.98 -15.16
C THR A 47 -28.13 2.82 -15.59
N SER A 48 -27.67 1.59 -15.89
CA SER A 48 -26.28 1.25 -16.25
C SER A 48 -25.25 1.60 -15.16
N SER A 49 -25.70 1.79 -13.91
CA SER A 49 -24.82 1.99 -12.77
C SER A 49 -24.51 0.66 -12.10
N CYS A 50 -23.24 0.45 -11.76
CA CYS A 50 -22.78 -0.73 -11.03
C CYS A 50 -22.86 -0.43 -9.54
N THR A 51 -23.86 -0.99 -8.87
CA THR A 51 -24.16 -0.70 -7.46
C THR A 51 -24.30 -1.99 -6.66
N SER A 52 -23.95 -1.93 -5.38
CA SER A 52 -24.19 -3.04 -4.45
C SER A 52 -25.68 -3.35 -4.34
N GLU A 53 -26.05 -4.62 -4.39
CA GLU A 53 -27.45 -5.06 -4.32
C GLU A 53 -28.12 -4.70 -2.98
N SER A 54 -27.36 -4.69 -1.88
CA SER A 54 -27.86 -4.35 -0.55
C SER A 54 -27.06 -3.22 0.10
N SER A 55 -27.77 -2.33 0.82
CA SER A 55 -27.16 -1.27 1.63
C SER A 55 -26.19 -1.85 2.67
N PHE A 56 -26.54 -3.00 3.26
CA PHE A 56 -25.70 -3.72 4.22
C PHE A 56 -24.34 -4.11 3.62
N TYR A 57 -24.34 -4.62 2.38
CA TYR A 57 -23.10 -4.99 1.69
C TYR A 57 -22.24 -3.76 1.38
N GLY A 58 -22.85 -2.62 1.04
CA GLY A 58 -22.14 -1.35 0.86
C GLY A 58 -21.38 -0.93 2.13
N THR A 59 -22.03 -1.02 3.29
CA THR A 59 -21.39 -0.73 4.59
C THR A 59 -20.28 -1.72 4.92
N PHE A 60 -20.51 -3.02 4.71
CA PHE A 60 -19.49 -4.06 4.91
C PHE A 60 -18.24 -3.79 4.05
N LEU A 61 -18.44 -3.49 2.76
CA LEU A 61 -17.35 -3.21 1.84
C LEU A 61 -16.58 -1.94 2.23
N GLY A 62 -17.27 -0.90 2.71
CA GLY A 62 -16.65 0.32 3.22
C GLY A 62 -15.75 0.06 4.43
N ILE A 63 -16.22 -0.73 5.40
CA ILE A 63 -15.43 -1.14 6.58
C ILE A 63 -14.23 -1.99 6.15
N TRP A 64 -14.46 -2.94 5.24
CA TRP A 64 -13.41 -3.79 4.69
C TRP A 64 -12.31 -2.96 4.01
N HIS A 65 -12.69 -1.99 3.16
CA HIS A 65 -11.73 -1.10 2.51
C HIS A 65 -10.94 -0.26 3.51
N LEU A 66 -11.61 0.27 4.54
CA LEU A 66 -10.98 1.07 5.59
C LEU A 66 -9.91 0.27 6.34
N LEU A 67 -10.25 -0.96 6.75
CA LEU A 67 -9.33 -1.83 7.50
C LEU A 67 -8.20 -2.36 6.61
N ALA A 68 -8.53 -2.90 5.44
CA ALA A 68 -7.57 -3.59 4.58
C ALA A 68 -6.62 -2.63 3.83
N TYR A 69 -7.09 -1.43 3.44
CA TYR A 69 -6.30 -0.47 2.65
C TYR A 69 -5.96 0.80 3.41
N GLY A 70 -6.86 1.29 4.25
CA GLY A 70 -6.64 2.52 5.03
C GLY A 70 -5.66 2.30 6.18
N ILE A 71 -5.96 1.35 7.06
CA ILE A 71 -5.27 1.20 8.35
C ILE A 71 -4.21 0.10 8.32
N GLY A 72 -4.52 -1.04 7.69
CA GLY A 72 -3.65 -2.22 7.67
C GLY A 72 -2.22 -1.93 7.16
N PRO A 73 -2.05 -1.36 5.94
CA PRO A 73 -0.73 -1.13 5.38
C PRO A 73 0.12 -0.14 6.20
N PRO A 74 -0.41 1.03 6.65
CA PRO A 74 0.35 1.92 7.54
C PRO A 74 0.77 1.27 8.86
N LEU A 75 -0.09 0.47 9.51
CA LEU A 75 0.24 -0.22 10.75
C LEU A 75 1.37 -1.24 10.55
N LEU A 76 1.28 -2.07 9.51
CA LEU A 76 2.33 -3.03 9.19
C LEU A 76 3.65 -2.33 8.85
N MET A 77 3.59 -1.26 8.06
CA MET A 77 4.76 -0.47 7.70
C MET A 77 5.39 0.21 8.91
N PHE A 78 4.58 0.73 9.84
CA PHE A 78 5.05 1.30 11.09
C PHE A 78 5.75 0.25 11.97
N LEU A 79 5.14 -0.93 12.14
CA LEU A 79 5.73 -2.06 12.86
C LEU A 79 7.08 -2.48 12.24
N PHE A 80 7.13 -2.68 10.92
CA PHE A 80 8.37 -3.04 10.23
C PHE A 80 9.42 -1.94 10.30
N SER A 81 9.03 -0.67 10.34
CA SER A 81 9.93 0.47 10.50
C SER A 81 10.60 0.46 11.87
N ILE A 82 9.82 0.26 12.95
CA ILE A 82 10.33 0.14 14.32
C ILE A 82 11.28 -1.05 14.45
N LEU A 83 10.85 -2.23 13.98
CA LEU A 83 11.66 -3.44 14.03
C LEU A 83 13.00 -3.25 13.30
N THR A 84 12.98 -2.56 12.15
CA THR A 84 14.21 -2.26 11.40
C THR A 84 15.11 -1.28 12.17
N LEU A 85 14.55 -0.24 12.79
CA LEU A 85 15.32 0.72 13.60
C LEU A 85 15.97 0.06 14.82
N GLN A 86 15.24 -0.78 15.54
CA GLN A 86 15.78 -1.52 16.70
C GLN A 86 16.94 -2.44 16.28
N HIS A 87 16.82 -3.11 15.14
CA HIS A 87 17.87 -4.00 14.62
C HIS A 87 19.12 -3.23 14.18
N VAL A 88 18.95 -2.07 13.54
CA VAL A 88 20.07 -1.20 13.13
C VAL A 88 20.76 -0.59 14.35
N HIS A 89 20.00 -0.17 15.36
CA HIS A 89 20.57 0.41 16.58
C HIS A 89 21.41 -0.62 17.35
N ARG A 90 20.92 -1.86 17.52
CA ARG A 90 21.70 -2.95 18.14
C ARG A 90 22.99 -3.26 17.37
N ARG A 91 22.99 -3.22 16.04
CA ARG A 91 24.19 -3.47 15.22
C ARG A 91 25.23 -2.35 15.27
N ARG A 92 24.85 -1.11 15.61
CA ARG A 92 25.81 0.01 15.77
C ARG A 92 26.63 -0.06 17.06
N ILE A 93 26.17 -0.80 18.06
CA ILE A 93 26.82 -0.90 19.37
C ILE A 93 27.92 -1.99 19.39
N MET A 94 27.96 -2.88 18.38
CA MET A 94 29.07 -3.82 18.21
C MET A 94 30.23 -3.16 17.45
N PRO A 95 31.45 -3.05 18.03
CA PRO A 95 32.60 -2.47 17.36
C PRO A 95 33.15 -3.49 16.35
N VAL A 96 32.79 -3.36 15.07
CA VAL A 96 33.35 -4.20 14.01
C VAL A 96 34.26 -3.37 13.11
N THR A 97 35.54 -3.64 13.29
CA THR A 97 36.74 -3.27 12.55
C THR A 97 36.52 -3.12 11.04
N ILE A 98 36.80 -1.93 10.50
CA ILE A 98 37.10 -1.57 9.08
C ILE A 98 36.00 -1.80 8.02
N GLN A 99 35.08 -2.77 8.16
CA GLN A 99 33.95 -3.01 7.23
C GLN A 99 32.75 -2.06 7.47
N SER A 100 32.79 -1.31 8.57
CA SER A 100 31.75 -0.39 9.07
C SER A 100 31.32 0.69 8.04
N ASN A 101 32.25 1.25 7.26
CA ASN A 101 31.92 2.34 6.33
C ASN A 101 31.03 1.90 5.14
N ARG A 102 31.19 0.68 4.63
CA ARG A 102 30.30 0.13 3.58
C ARG A 102 28.93 -0.21 4.14
N ILE A 103 28.88 -0.82 5.32
CA ILE A 103 27.64 -1.20 6.01
C ILE A 103 26.80 0.04 6.36
N ASN A 104 27.43 1.11 6.84
CA ASN A 104 26.74 2.36 7.16
C ASN A 104 26.20 3.07 5.90
N ARG A 105 26.92 3.01 4.78
CA ARG A 105 26.47 3.62 3.51
C ARG A 105 25.25 2.91 2.93
N ASP A 106 25.20 1.58 3.02
CA ASP A 106 24.05 0.81 2.57
C ASP A 106 22.86 0.91 3.55
N ALA A 107 23.11 0.99 4.86
CA ALA A 107 22.07 1.26 5.86
C ALA A 107 21.38 2.63 5.64
N ASN A 108 22.14 3.66 5.27
CA ASN A 108 21.58 4.98 4.98
C ASN A 108 20.70 4.95 3.72
N LYS A 109 21.15 4.33 2.62
CA LYS A 109 20.32 4.13 1.41
C LYS A 109 19.03 3.38 1.72
N ASP A 110 19.13 2.37 2.59
CA ASP A 110 18.00 1.54 2.98
C ASP A 110 16.99 2.30 3.82
N ARG A 111 17.46 3.18 4.71
CA ARG A 111 16.61 4.09 5.48
C ARG A 111 15.90 5.11 4.58
N HIS A 112 16.57 5.60 3.54
CA HIS A 112 15.94 6.48 2.55
C HIS A 112 14.84 5.76 1.78
N LEU A 113 15.09 4.53 1.31
CA LEU A 113 14.09 3.71 0.62
C LEU A 113 12.91 3.42 1.54
N LEU A 114 13.15 2.99 2.78
CA LEU A 114 12.09 2.69 3.74
C LEU A 114 11.27 3.93 4.11
N ARG A 115 11.92 5.09 4.33
CA ARG A 115 11.23 6.37 4.57
C ARG A 115 10.34 6.78 3.39
N MET A 116 10.80 6.54 2.17
CA MET A 116 10.05 6.83 0.95
C MET A 116 8.79 5.96 0.84
N VAL A 117 8.93 4.63 1.02
CA VAL A 117 7.74 3.74 1.01
C VAL A 117 6.81 4.06 2.17
N PHE A 118 7.34 4.47 3.33
CA PHE A 118 6.52 4.91 4.46
C PHE A 118 5.68 6.16 4.15
N ILE A 119 6.30 7.21 3.60
CA ILE A 119 5.59 8.44 3.20
C ILE A 119 4.51 8.11 2.17
N GLN A 120 4.85 7.26 1.20
CA GLN A 120 3.91 6.84 0.17
C GLN A 120 2.74 6.03 0.74
N CYS A 121 3.00 5.09 1.66
CA CYS A 121 1.95 4.34 2.35
C CYS A 121 1.07 5.24 3.21
N LEU A 122 1.63 6.26 3.87
CA LEU A 122 0.83 7.25 4.60
C LEU A 122 -0.06 8.06 3.64
N PHE A 123 0.51 8.54 2.52
CA PHE A 123 -0.25 9.29 1.54
C PHE A 123 -1.43 8.49 0.96
N VAL A 124 -1.14 7.26 0.50
CA VAL A 124 -2.18 6.35 -0.02
C VAL A 124 -3.17 5.96 1.08
N GLY A 125 -2.70 5.65 2.28
CA GLY A 125 -3.55 5.31 3.41
C GLY A 125 -4.53 6.44 3.78
N LEU A 126 -4.05 7.69 3.82
CA LEU A 126 -4.89 8.86 4.11
C LEU A 126 -5.92 9.11 3.01
N THR A 127 -5.54 9.04 1.74
CA THR A 127 -6.46 9.28 0.62
C THR A 127 -7.50 8.17 0.49
N THR A 128 -7.09 6.91 0.64
CA THR A 128 -8.02 5.76 0.63
C THR A 128 -8.92 5.75 1.86
N THR A 129 -8.43 6.15 3.03
CA THR A 129 -9.25 6.31 4.24
C THR A 129 -10.32 7.38 4.04
N ALA A 130 -9.95 8.55 3.51
CA ALA A 130 -10.91 9.61 3.23
C ALA A 130 -12.01 9.14 2.26
N TYR A 131 -11.62 8.41 1.20
CA TYR A 131 -12.57 7.81 0.26
C TYR A 131 -13.49 6.77 0.93
N ALA A 132 -12.93 5.88 1.76
CA ALA A 132 -13.71 4.88 2.49
C ALA A 132 -14.70 5.51 3.47
N CYS A 133 -14.32 6.58 4.16
CA CYS A 133 -15.23 7.34 5.04
C CYS A 133 -16.41 7.94 4.26
N ILE A 134 -16.15 8.49 3.07
CA ILE A 134 -17.22 9.04 2.20
C ILE A 134 -18.14 7.91 1.71
N GLN A 135 -17.58 6.77 1.31
CA GLN A 135 -18.39 5.61 0.89
C GLN A 135 -19.25 5.07 2.03
N LEU A 136 -18.71 5.02 3.25
CA LEU A 136 -19.46 4.65 4.45
C LEU A 136 -20.58 5.64 4.74
N TYR A 137 -20.30 6.94 4.68
CA TYR A 137 -21.30 7.99 4.83
C TYR A 137 -22.45 7.84 3.83
N THR A 138 -22.12 7.64 2.55
CA THR A 138 -23.13 7.44 1.49
C THR A 138 -23.95 6.17 1.70
N SER A 139 -23.31 5.09 2.15
CA SER A 139 -23.99 3.81 2.44
C SER A 139 -24.96 3.92 3.62
N LEU A 140 -24.57 4.66 4.68
CA LEU A 140 -25.40 4.86 5.88
C LEU A 140 -26.56 5.85 5.65
N THR A 141 -26.37 6.81 4.76
CA THR A 141 -27.37 7.86 4.47
C THR A 141 -28.28 7.49 3.29
N VAL A 142 -28.27 6.24 2.82
CA VAL A 142 -29.02 5.82 1.62
C VAL A 142 -30.54 5.95 1.80
N ASN A 143 -31.04 5.79 3.02
CA ASN A 143 -32.48 5.87 3.34
C ASN A 143 -32.93 7.28 3.75
N GLN A 144 -32.02 8.26 3.79
CA GLN A 144 -32.37 9.63 4.14
C GLN A 144 -32.79 10.41 2.89
N ILE A 145 -33.88 11.18 3.00
CA ILE A 145 -34.32 12.08 1.95
C ILE A 145 -33.29 13.23 1.88
N LYS A 146 -32.54 13.28 0.78
CA LYS A 146 -31.52 14.31 0.52
C LYS A 146 -32.04 15.34 -0.46
N ASP A 147 -31.71 16.60 -0.22
CA ASP A 147 -31.93 17.67 -1.20
C ASP A 147 -31.02 17.50 -2.42
N ARG A 148 -31.43 18.02 -3.59
CA ARG A 148 -30.67 17.93 -4.85
C ARG A 148 -29.28 18.56 -4.72
N LEU A 149 -29.16 19.66 -3.97
CA LEU A 149 -27.90 20.30 -3.71
C LEU A 149 -26.95 19.40 -2.90
N GLN A 150 -27.50 18.69 -1.90
CA GLN A 150 -26.72 17.78 -1.06
C GLN A 150 -26.25 16.55 -1.83
N LEU A 151 -27.12 15.97 -2.67
CA LEU A 151 -26.74 14.86 -3.56
C LEU A 151 -25.60 15.26 -4.52
N THR A 152 -25.64 16.47 -5.06
CA THR A 152 -24.62 16.98 -5.97
C THR A 152 -23.27 17.15 -5.25
N LYS A 153 -23.28 17.67 -4.01
CA LYS A 153 -22.08 17.77 -3.17
C LYS A 153 -21.49 16.39 -2.87
N ASP A 154 -22.32 15.43 -2.46
CA ASP A 154 -21.88 14.07 -2.14
C ASP A 154 -21.21 13.41 -3.36
N ASN A 155 -21.84 13.50 -4.54
CA ASN A 155 -21.28 12.94 -5.77
C ASN A 155 -19.96 13.60 -6.17
N LEU A 156 -19.85 14.92 -6.04
CA LEU A 156 -18.62 15.65 -6.32
C LEU A 156 -17.48 15.18 -5.40
N PHE A 157 -17.75 15.02 -4.10
CA PHE A 157 -16.76 14.48 -3.16
C PHE A 157 -16.35 13.04 -3.50
N ILE A 158 -17.31 12.18 -3.84
CA ILE A 158 -17.01 10.79 -4.26
C ILE A 158 -16.09 10.79 -5.49
N ILE A 159 -16.36 11.62 -6.50
CA ILE A 159 -15.55 11.70 -7.73
C ILE A 159 -14.15 12.23 -7.41
N ILE A 160 -14.02 13.31 -6.64
CA ILE A 160 -12.72 13.89 -6.29
C ILE A 160 -11.88 12.90 -5.49
N PHE A 161 -12.40 12.38 -4.38
CA PHE A 161 -11.64 11.47 -3.52
C PHE A 161 -11.42 10.10 -4.16
N GLY A 162 -12.37 9.61 -4.96
CA GLY A 162 -12.22 8.40 -5.75
C GLY A 162 -11.09 8.53 -6.78
N SER A 163 -11.03 9.66 -7.50
CA SER A 163 -9.96 9.95 -8.46
C SER A 163 -8.60 10.06 -7.78
N ILE A 164 -8.52 10.79 -6.66
CA ILE A 164 -7.27 10.90 -5.88
C ILE A 164 -6.81 9.53 -5.39
N SER A 165 -7.71 8.71 -4.83
CA SER A 165 -7.37 7.35 -4.38
C SER A 165 -6.89 6.46 -5.54
N ALA A 166 -7.49 6.59 -6.73
CA ALA A 166 -7.08 5.84 -7.92
C ALA A 166 -5.69 6.25 -8.45
N THR A 167 -5.21 7.47 -8.18
CA THR A 167 -3.88 7.89 -8.61
C THR A 167 -2.74 7.32 -7.78
N GLY A 168 -3.01 6.83 -6.56
CA GLY A 168 -1.99 6.34 -5.61
C GLY A 168 -1.03 5.27 -6.19
N PRO A 169 -1.54 4.21 -6.83
CA PRO A 169 -0.70 3.18 -7.48
C PRO A 169 0.17 3.76 -8.60
N SER A 170 -0.32 4.74 -9.35
CA SER A 170 0.42 5.38 -10.44
C SER A 170 1.50 6.32 -9.91
N THR A 171 1.21 7.11 -8.87
CA THR A 171 2.19 8.02 -8.24
C THR A 171 3.34 7.25 -7.61
N THR A 172 3.05 6.07 -7.06
CA THR A 172 4.05 5.14 -6.51
C THR A 172 5.19 4.88 -7.49
N PHE A 173 4.86 4.56 -8.74
CA PHE A 173 5.85 4.29 -9.78
C PHE A 173 6.71 5.53 -10.07
N PHE A 174 6.09 6.70 -10.25
CA PHE A 174 6.82 7.94 -10.52
C PHE A 174 7.71 8.36 -9.35
N VAL A 175 7.23 8.20 -8.13
CA VAL A 175 8.00 8.47 -6.91
C VAL A 175 9.22 7.54 -6.88
N PHE A 176 9.06 6.24 -7.11
CA PHE A 176 10.18 5.28 -7.20
C PHE A 176 11.21 5.62 -8.26
N VAL A 177 10.77 6.01 -9.45
CA VAL A 177 11.64 6.37 -10.57
C VAL A 177 12.37 7.70 -10.32
N LEU A 178 11.69 8.72 -9.80
CA LEU A 178 12.24 10.07 -9.65
C LEU A 178 13.15 10.21 -8.43
N THR A 179 12.84 9.55 -7.32
CA THR A 179 13.60 9.73 -6.05
C THR A 179 14.84 8.82 -5.99
N SER A 180 14.81 7.64 -6.60
CA SER A 180 15.92 6.69 -6.50
C SER A 180 16.97 6.90 -7.60
N LYS A 181 18.10 7.55 -7.25
CA LYS A 181 19.29 7.59 -8.14
C LYS A 181 19.75 6.19 -8.57
N PHE A 182 19.60 5.20 -7.69
CA PHE A 182 19.92 3.80 -7.98
C PHE A 182 19.00 3.20 -9.05
N PHE A 183 17.69 3.48 -8.98
CA PHE A 183 16.73 2.98 -9.96
C PHE A 183 16.96 3.60 -11.34
N ARG A 184 17.24 4.91 -11.39
CA ARG A 184 17.62 5.59 -12.65
C ARG A 184 18.88 4.97 -13.27
N GLN A 185 19.94 4.75 -12.47
CA GLN A 185 21.17 4.12 -12.96
C GLN A 185 20.94 2.70 -13.50
N GLN A 186 20.11 1.89 -12.83
CA GLN A 186 19.75 0.55 -13.31
C GLN A 186 18.91 0.57 -14.59
N LEU A 187 17.98 1.53 -14.70
CA LEU A 187 17.12 1.68 -15.88
C LEU A 187 17.96 2.09 -17.10
N PHE A 188 18.83 3.09 -16.95
CA PHE A 188 19.74 3.53 -18.00
C PHE A 188 20.73 2.42 -18.40
N ARG A 189 21.27 1.67 -17.43
CA ARG A 189 22.17 0.54 -17.72
C ARG A 189 21.49 -0.54 -18.58
N ARG A 190 20.25 -0.93 -18.24
CA ARG A 190 19.50 -1.92 -19.02
C ARG A 190 19.09 -1.42 -20.40
N HIS A 191 18.87 -0.11 -20.55
CA HIS A 191 18.59 0.47 -21.86
C HIS A 191 19.85 0.48 -22.73
N HIS A 192 21.03 0.68 -22.14
CA HIS A 192 22.30 0.67 -22.86
C HIS A 192 22.76 -0.73 -23.26
N GLU A 193 22.46 -1.77 -22.46
CA GLU A 193 22.74 -3.19 -22.77
C GLU A 193 21.83 -3.78 -23.87
N ARG A 194 20.77 -3.06 -24.28
CA ARG A 194 19.82 -3.49 -25.34
C ARG A 194 20.00 -2.76 -26.67
N MET A 195 20.86 -1.74 -26.73
CA MET A 195 21.33 -1.13 -27.98
C MET A 195 22.68 -1.73 -28.35
#